data_AF-A7SEM5-F1
#
_entry.id   AF-A7SEM5-F1
#
_cell.length_a   1.000
_cell.length_b   1.000
_cell.length_c   1.000
_cell.angle_alpha   90.00
_cell.angle_beta   90.00
_cell.angle_gamma   90.00
#
_symmetry.space_group_name_H-M   'P 1'
#
loop_
_entity.id
_entity.type
_entity.pdbx_description
1 polymer ?
#
loop_
_entity_poly.entity_id
_entity_poly.type
_entity_poly.pdbx_seq_one_letter_code
_entity_poly.pdbx_strand_id
1 'polypeptide(L)'
;MRDVHRFLASLVGIFYLTCRLGGATPKSLCRKVLLLEPSSEHALRGHLLTNITVPSASSCSFFCFDTPECFSYNVGPGPDELEFTCELSDSDAAQHPDDLVPRPGFTYQGYENACLTSVPCSSHRACRIGYEDPFRCTCQMNYTGLSCELPKNVKVDVLSAGLDDDVGSDYCNLKVDGTEYCLKMRGHNIAAFYMNGTLIANAAFDTHRDEAAPNNMSYLIDSLPSNTLVLVAVQDSAFVRKSPAAIQSLIALGAVPPVWPNGHRASWFLIGYKGEPRPSWVKQGFADRYQGPSNGTAVFPREGCLPHGNQIEKWCSSP
;
A
#
# COMPACT_ATOMS: atom_id res chain seq x y z
N MET A 1 -45.79 33.15 -25.47
CA MET A 1 -45.14 33.73 -24.27
C MET A 1 -45.51 32.83 -23.11
N ARG A 2 -44.79 31.72 -22.90
CA ARG A 2 -43.66 31.60 -21.93
C ARG A 2 -44.04 32.12 -20.55
N ASP A 3 -44.43 31.20 -19.65
CA ASP A 3 -43.58 30.75 -18.53
C ASP A 3 -44.43 30.17 -17.39
N VAL A 4 -44.32 28.86 -17.16
CA VAL A 4 -44.46 28.26 -15.83
C VAL A 4 -43.43 27.14 -15.73
N HIS A 5 -42.38 27.36 -14.95
CA HIS A 5 -41.42 26.35 -14.53
C HIS A 5 -42.14 25.17 -13.86
N ARG A 6 -41.96 23.96 -14.42
CA ARG A 6 -42.13 22.71 -13.68
C ARG A 6 -40.74 22.11 -13.46
N PHE A 7 -40.25 22.25 -12.23
CA PHE A 7 -39.20 21.39 -11.70
C PHE A 7 -39.73 19.96 -11.69
N LEU A 8 -39.25 19.12 -12.61
CA LEU A 8 -39.37 17.68 -12.48
C LEU A 8 -38.23 17.22 -11.57
N ALA A 9 -38.57 16.85 -10.35
CA ALA A 9 -37.66 16.15 -9.46
C ALA A 9 -37.38 14.77 -10.05
N SER A 10 -36.16 14.53 -10.53
CA SER A 10 -35.67 13.18 -10.84
C SER A 10 -35.66 12.37 -9.54
N LEU A 11 -36.45 11.30 -9.51
CA LEU A 11 -36.37 10.26 -8.48
C LEU A 11 -35.07 9.47 -8.71
N VAL A 12 -33.94 9.99 -8.23
CA VAL A 12 -32.71 9.21 -8.09
C VAL A 12 -32.96 8.18 -6.99
N GLY A 13 -33.27 6.95 -7.38
CA GLY A 13 -33.48 5.84 -6.46
C GLY A 13 -32.16 5.45 -5.80
N ILE A 14 -31.83 6.06 -4.66
CA ILE A 14 -30.75 5.57 -3.80
C ILE A 14 -31.26 4.34 -3.07
N PHE A 15 -30.76 3.15 -3.42
CA PHE A 15 -31.05 1.92 -2.70
C PHE A 15 -30.30 1.92 -1.35
N TYR A 16 -31.00 2.28 -0.27
CA TYR A 16 -30.56 2.00 1.10
C TYR A 16 -31.14 0.64 1.52
N LEU A 17 -30.38 -0.44 1.33
CA LEU A 17 -30.70 -1.68 2.04
C LEU A 17 -30.28 -1.49 3.51
N THR A 18 -31.23 -1.57 4.44
CA THR A 18 -31.00 -1.38 5.86
C THR A 18 -29.94 -2.37 6.37
N CYS A 19 -28.78 -1.85 6.79
CA CYS A 19 -27.85 -2.59 7.63
C CYS A 19 -28.63 -3.09 8.85
N ARG A 20 -28.63 -4.41 9.10
CA ARG A 20 -29.17 -4.96 10.33
C ARG A 20 -28.50 -4.27 11.52
N LEU A 21 -29.30 -3.56 12.32
CA LEU A 21 -28.95 -3.14 13.67
C LEU A 21 -28.82 -4.40 14.53
N GLY A 22 -27.59 -4.89 14.70
CA GLY A 22 -27.32 -6.05 15.53
C GLY A 22 -25.87 -6.10 15.98
N GLY A 23 -25.61 -5.58 17.18
CA GLY A 23 -24.43 -5.88 17.99
C GLY A 23 -23.12 -5.26 17.52
N ALA A 24 -22.37 -4.69 18.48
CA ALA A 24 -21.05 -4.09 18.29
C ALA A 24 -20.10 -4.99 17.46
N THR A 25 -19.97 -4.66 16.18
CA THR A 25 -18.98 -5.20 15.24
C THR A 25 -18.35 -4.01 14.52
N PRO A 26 -17.05 -4.05 14.19
CA PRO A 26 -16.36 -2.93 13.56
C PRO A 26 -17.06 -2.59 12.25
N LYS A 27 -17.30 -1.29 12.00
CA LYS A 27 -18.03 -0.73 10.85
C LYS A 27 -17.90 -1.63 9.62
N SER A 28 -18.96 -2.36 9.28
CA SER A 28 -18.97 -3.13 8.04
C SER A 28 -18.88 -2.17 6.85
N LEU A 29 -18.02 -2.50 5.89
CA LEU A 29 -17.87 -1.74 4.66
C LEU A 29 -19.14 -1.91 3.81
N CYS A 30 -19.96 -0.87 3.72
CA CYS A 30 -21.19 -0.86 2.93
C CYS A 30 -20.89 -0.58 1.45
N ARG A 31 -21.44 -1.37 0.52
CA ARG A 31 -21.39 -1.09 -0.92
C ARG A 31 -22.44 -0.03 -1.27
N LYS A 32 -22.06 1.06 -1.93
CA LYS A 32 -22.95 2.12 -2.42
C LYS A 32 -22.71 2.33 -3.91
N VAL A 33 -23.73 2.11 -4.73
CA VAL A 33 -23.66 2.35 -6.19
C VAL A 33 -24.77 3.32 -6.59
N LEU A 34 -24.48 4.18 -7.56
CA LEU A 34 -25.45 5.10 -8.14
C LEU A 34 -25.90 4.52 -9.48
N LEU A 35 -27.18 4.22 -9.62
CA LEU A 35 -27.75 3.73 -10.88
C LEU A 35 -27.79 4.85 -11.91
N LEU A 36 -27.35 4.54 -13.13
CA LEU A 36 -27.54 5.41 -14.29
C LEU A 36 -28.92 5.18 -14.91
N GLU A 37 -29.31 6.02 -15.87
CA GLU A 37 -30.53 5.78 -16.64
C GLU A 37 -30.37 4.49 -17.49
N PRO A 38 -31.37 3.58 -17.46
CA PRO A 38 -31.31 2.35 -18.25
C PRO A 38 -31.43 2.64 -19.75
N SER A 39 -30.75 1.82 -20.56
CA SER A 39 -30.86 1.85 -22.02
C SER A 39 -31.71 0.67 -22.49
N SER A 40 -32.96 0.94 -22.84
CA SER A 40 -33.87 -0.05 -23.42
C SER A 40 -33.43 -0.47 -24.83
N GLU A 41 -33.83 -1.68 -25.23
CA GLU A 41 -33.49 -2.30 -26.53
C GLU A 41 -31.98 -2.41 -26.79
N HIS A 42 -31.17 -2.49 -25.72
CA HIS A 42 -29.72 -2.58 -25.78
C HIS A 42 -29.18 -3.60 -24.77
N ALA A 43 -28.01 -4.13 -25.07
CA ALA A 43 -27.25 -5.00 -24.18
C ALA A 43 -25.74 -4.77 -24.38
N LEU A 44 -24.98 -4.82 -23.28
CA LEU A 44 -23.52 -4.83 -23.32
C LEU A 44 -23.05 -6.26 -23.62
N ARG A 45 -22.25 -6.44 -24.68
CA ARG A 45 -21.74 -7.76 -25.10
C ARG A 45 -20.26 -7.95 -24.73
N GLY A 46 -19.80 -9.20 -24.66
CA GLY A 46 -18.37 -9.53 -24.54
C GLY A 46 -17.78 -9.48 -23.12
N HIS A 47 -18.56 -9.04 -22.14
CA HIS A 47 -18.13 -8.80 -20.75
C HIS A 47 -18.97 -9.62 -19.75
N LEU A 48 -19.29 -10.88 -20.07
CA LEU A 48 -20.21 -11.69 -19.26
C LEU A 48 -19.49 -12.31 -18.05
N LEU A 49 -19.87 -11.91 -16.84
CA LEU A 49 -19.45 -12.56 -15.59
C LEU A 49 -20.26 -13.81 -15.30
N THR A 50 -21.59 -13.65 -15.35
CA THR A 50 -22.53 -14.69 -14.94
C THR A 50 -23.85 -14.49 -15.68
N ASN A 51 -24.50 -15.60 -16.01
CA ASN A 51 -25.85 -15.63 -16.56
C ASN A 51 -26.75 -16.37 -15.58
N ILE A 52 -27.80 -15.70 -15.10
CA ILE A 52 -28.76 -16.24 -14.13
C ILE A 52 -30.18 -15.98 -14.60
N THR A 53 -31.07 -16.93 -14.28
CA THR A 53 -32.51 -16.79 -14.49
C THR A 53 -33.16 -16.41 -13.16
N VAL A 54 -34.05 -15.42 -13.20
CA VAL A 54 -34.69 -14.86 -12.01
C VAL A 54 -36.19 -14.67 -12.23
N PRO A 55 -37.02 -14.76 -11.18
CA PRO A 55 -38.47 -14.58 -11.29
C PRO A 55 -38.91 -13.11 -11.41
N SER A 56 -38.00 -12.15 -11.25
CA SER A 56 -38.28 -10.71 -11.37
C SER A 56 -37.08 -9.99 -11.96
N ALA A 57 -37.30 -9.12 -12.94
CA ALA A 57 -36.27 -8.27 -13.54
C ALA A 57 -35.51 -7.43 -12.49
N SER A 58 -36.17 -7.01 -11.41
CA SER A 58 -35.53 -6.26 -10.33
C SER A 58 -34.50 -7.08 -9.56
N SER A 59 -34.56 -8.41 -9.60
CA SER A 59 -33.57 -9.27 -8.93
C SER A 59 -32.19 -9.14 -9.56
N CYS A 60 -32.09 -8.78 -10.85
CA CYS A 60 -30.79 -8.55 -11.49
C CYS A 60 -29.97 -7.47 -10.76
N SER A 61 -30.64 -6.41 -10.28
CA SER A 61 -29.96 -5.35 -9.54
C SER A 61 -29.40 -5.84 -8.21
N PHE A 62 -30.12 -6.73 -7.53
CA PHE A 62 -29.66 -7.36 -6.29
C PHE A 62 -28.46 -8.26 -6.53
N PHE A 63 -28.52 -9.14 -7.53
CA PHE A 63 -27.41 -10.04 -7.84
C PHE A 63 -26.16 -9.29 -8.30
N CYS A 64 -26.31 -8.24 -9.11
CA CYS A 64 -25.18 -7.38 -9.48
C CYS A 64 -24.61 -6.64 -8.27
N PHE A 65 -25.47 -6.13 -7.37
CA PHE A 65 -25.05 -5.47 -6.15
C PHE A 65 -24.32 -6.42 -5.16
N ASP A 66 -24.70 -7.69 -5.09
CA ASP A 66 -24.02 -8.69 -4.26
C ASP A 66 -22.76 -9.25 -4.90
N THR A 67 -22.57 -9.06 -6.22
CA THR A 67 -21.38 -9.47 -6.97
C THR A 67 -20.37 -8.31 -7.05
N PRO A 68 -19.24 -8.32 -6.30
CA PRO A 68 -18.31 -7.19 -6.24
C PRO A 68 -17.74 -6.79 -7.61
N GLU A 69 -17.55 -7.77 -8.48
CA GLU A 69 -17.04 -7.64 -9.85
C GLU A 69 -18.00 -6.93 -10.80
N CYS A 70 -19.29 -6.83 -10.45
CA CYS A 70 -20.32 -6.40 -11.38
C CYS A 70 -20.38 -4.88 -11.53
N PHE A 71 -20.18 -4.39 -12.75
CA PHE A 71 -20.25 -2.97 -13.14
C PHE A 71 -21.57 -2.63 -13.83
N SER A 72 -22.19 -3.60 -14.47
CA SER A 72 -23.49 -3.44 -15.13
C SER A 72 -24.16 -4.78 -15.36
N TYR A 73 -25.41 -4.77 -15.80
CA TYR A 73 -26.11 -5.98 -16.20
C TYR A 73 -27.06 -5.73 -17.37
N ASN A 74 -27.28 -6.76 -18.17
CA ASN A 74 -28.41 -6.81 -19.10
C ASN A 74 -29.55 -7.59 -18.46
N VAL A 75 -30.78 -7.16 -18.70
CA VAL A 75 -31.99 -7.89 -18.31
C VAL A 75 -32.91 -8.04 -19.52
N GLY A 76 -33.43 -9.24 -19.75
CA GLY A 76 -34.35 -9.53 -20.86
C GLY A 76 -35.23 -10.74 -20.57
N PRO A 77 -36.08 -11.16 -21.54
CA PRO A 77 -36.94 -12.33 -21.40
C PRO A 77 -36.14 -13.59 -21.07
N GLY A 78 -36.62 -14.36 -20.10
CA GLY A 78 -36.06 -15.64 -19.71
C GLY A 78 -36.49 -16.80 -20.62
N PRO A 79 -36.10 -18.03 -20.26
CA PRO A 79 -36.54 -19.25 -20.96
C PRO A 79 -38.06 -19.45 -20.89
N ASP A 80 -38.65 -19.11 -19.74
CA ASP A 80 -40.10 -19.13 -19.51
C ASP A 80 -40.67 -17.69 -19.49
N GLU A 81 -41.93 -17.52 -19.90
CA GLU A 81 -42.60 -16.20 -19.98
C GLU A 81 -42.69 -15.45 -18.64
N LEU A 82 -42.54 -16.17 -17.52
CA LEU A 82 -42.58 -15.63 -16.16
C LEU A 82 -41.19 -15.40 -15.57
N GLU A 83 -40.14 -15.66 -16.33
CA GLU A 83 -38.75 -15.54 -15.91
C GLU A 83 -38.00 -14.48 -16.72
N PHE A 84 -36.92 -13.99 -16.13
CA PHE A 84 -36.02 -13.02 -16.75
C PHE A 84 -34.61 -13.59 -16.75
N THR A 85 -33.89 -13.36 -17.83
CA THR A 85 -32.45 -13.59 -17.91
C THR A 85 -31.72 -12.33 -17.47
N CYS A 86 -30.84 -12.47 -16.47
CA CYS A 86 -29.85 -11.45 -16.10
C CYS A 86 -28.47 -11.89 -16.59
N GLU A 87 -27.81 -11.03 -17.37
CA GLU A 87 -26.42 -11.17 -17.76
C GLU A 87 -25.61 -10.14 -16.98
N LEU A 88 -24.94 -10.56 -15.90
CA LEU A 88 -24.08 -9.68 -15.10
C LEU A 88 -22.75 -9.44 -15.82
N SER A 89 -22.19 -8.24 -15.70
CA SER A 89 -21.01 -7.83 -16.45
C SER A 89 -19.90 -7.22 -15.61
N ASP A 90 -18.64 -7.55 -15.93
CA ASP A 90 -17.42 -6.97 -15.35
C ASP A 90 -17.02 -5.64 -15.99
N SER A 91 -17.87 -5.12 -16.89
CA SER A 91 -17.69 -3.82 -17.53
C SER A 91 -18.99 -3.02 -17.55
N ASP A 92 -18.90 -1.78 -18.03
CA ASP A 92 -20.00 -0.92 -18.40
C ASP A 92 -19.76 -0.26 -19.76
N ALA A 93 -20.75 0.52 -20.21
CA ALA A 93 -20.72 1.27 -21.46
C ALA A 93 -19.81 2.51 -21.42
N ALA A 94 -19.31 2.91 -20.25
CA ALA A 94 -18.33 4.00 -20.15
C ALA A 94 -16.90 3.49 -20.40
N GLN A 95 -16.58 2.28 -19.94
CA GLN A 95 -15.33 1.57 -20.26
C GLN A 95 -15.31 1.06 -21.70
N HIS A 96 -16.43 0.51 -22.18
CA HIS A 96 -16.53 -0.11 -23.49
C HIS A 96 -17.79 0.36 -24.24
N PRO A 97 -17.81 1.61 -24.75
CA PRO A 97 -18.99 2.18 -25.41
C PRO A 97 -19.40 1.43 -26.67
N ASP A 98 -18.44 0.92 -27.44
CA ASP A 98 -18.69 0.20 -28.70
C ASP A 98 -19.32 -1.20 -28.49
N ASP A 99 -19.31 -1.70 -27.26
CA ASP A 99 -19.90 -2.99 -26.90
C ASP A 99 -21.36 -2.88 -26.45
N LEU A 100 -21.88 -1.67 -26.26
CA LEU A 100 -23.30 -1.44 -26.02
C LEU A 100 -24.04 -1.46 -27.37
N VAL A 101 -24.66 -2.59 -27.67
CA VAL A 101 -25.28 -2.83 -28.98
C VAL A 101 -26.80 -2.96 -28.88
N PRO A 102 -27.55 -2.64 -29.96
CA PRO A 102 -28.98 -2.91 -30.01
C PRO A 102 -29.28 -4.40 -29.82
N ARG A 103 -30.18 -4.72 -28.89
CA ARG A 103 -30.67 -6.07 -28.63
C ARG A 103 -32.15 -5.99 -28.24
N PRO A 104 -33.07 -6.31 -29.17
CA PRO A 104 -34.49 -6.17 -28.88
C PRO A 104 -34.95 -6.99 -27.69
N GLY A 105 -35.80 -6.40 -26.84
CA GLY A 105 -36.32 -7.00 -25.61
C GLY A 105 -35.34 -6.98 -24.43
N PHE A 106 -34.10 -6.56 -24.62
CA PHE A 106 -33.14 -6.41 -23.51
C PHE A 106 -33.02 -4.95 -23.06
N THR A 107 -32.80 -4.76 -21.77
CA THR A 107 -32.46 -3.46 -21.18
C THR A 107 -31.09 -3.56 -20.52
N TYR A 108 -30.22 -2.62 -20.86
CA TYR A 108 -28.93 -2.44 -20.22
C TYR A 108 -29.06 -1.51 -19.02
N GLN A 109 -28.48 -1.90 -17.88
CA GLN A 109 -28.40 -1.08 -16.67
C GLN A 109 -26.96 -1.00 -16.17
N GLY A 110 -26.39 0.20 -16.13
CA GLY A 110 -25.07 0.49 -15.56
C GLY A 110 -25.14 1.31 -14.27
N TYR A 111 -24.00 1.42 -13.61
CA TYR A 111 -23.79 2.32 -12.46
C TYR A 111 -22.80 3.44 -12.81
N GLU A 112 -22.78 4.51 -12.01
CA GLU A 112 -21.72 5.51 -12.11
C GLU A 112 -20.36 4.86 -11.83
N ASN A 113 -19.44 4.97 -12.81
CA ASN A 113 -18.15 4.31 -12.73
C ASN A 113 -17.08 5.22 -12.16
N ALA A 114 -16.95 5.17 -10.83
CA ALA A 114 -15.90 5.85 -10.09
C ALA A 114 -14.48 5.40 -10.47
N CYS A 115 -14.32 4.20 -11.05
CA CYS A 115 -13.05 3.66 -11.51
C CYS A 115 -12.53 4.33 -12.80
N LEU A 116 -13.29 5.24 -13.42
CA LEU A 116 -12.83 6.04 -14.57
C LEU A 116 -12.19 7.38 -14.16
N THR A 117 -12.23 7.73 -12.87
CA THR A 117 -11.63 8.98 -12.35
C THR A 117 -10.11 8.90 -12.27
N SER A 118 -9.41 10.04 -12.13
CA SER A 118 -7.95 10.20 -12.36
C SER A 118 -7.00 9.54 -11.34
N VAL A 119 -7.49 8.68 -10.45
CA VAL A 119 -6.63 7.82 -9.62
C VAL A 119 -7.08 6.36 -9.72
N PRO A 120 -7.34 5.83 -10.93
CA PRO A 120 -7.83 4.48 -11.03
C PRO A 120 -6.63 3.56 -10.98
N CYS A 121 -6.96 2.29 -11.07
CA CYS A 121 -6.15 1.34 -10.38
C CYS A 121 -4.71 1.24 -10.96
N SER A 122 -3.62 1.35 -10.16
CA SER A 122 -2.22 1.13 -10.59
C SER A 122 -2.16 -0.15 -11.44
N SER A 123 -1.20 -0.28 -12.34
CA SER A 123 -1.17 -1.36 -13.34
C SER A 123 -1.25 -2.80 -12.78
N HIS A 124 -1.18 -2.99 -11.46
CA HIS A 124 -1.17 -4.27 -10.75
C HIS A 124 -2.51 -4.62 -10.06
N ARG A 125 -3.66 -4.09 -10.50
CA ARG A 125 -4.94 -4.27 -9.76
C ARG A 125 -6.23 -4.19 -10.59
N ALA A 126 -7.31 -4.74 -10.04
CA ALA A 126 -8.69 -4.56 -10.53
C ALA A 126 -9.49 -3.60 -9.65
N CYS A 127 -10.31 -2.75 -10.27
CA CYS A 127 -11.16 -1.76 -9.59
C CYS A 127 -12.55 -2.31 -9.30
N ARG A 128 -13.09 -1.93 -8.14
CA ARG A 128 -14.44 -2.31 -7.70
C ARG A 128 -15.22 -1.05 -7.32
N ILE A 129 -16.35 -0.81 -7.97
CA ILE A 129 -17.20 0.35 -7.68
C ILE A 129 -17.98 0.17 -6.38
N GLY A 130 -18.13 1.27 -5.65
CA GLY A 130 -19.05 1.37 -4.53
C GLY A 130 -18.58 0.81 -3.20
N TYR A 131 -17.38 0.25 -3.10
CA TYR A 131 -16.77 -0.10 -1.81
C TYR A 131 -15.82 1.02 -1.40
N GLU A 132 -16.03 1.62 -0.22
CA GLU A 132 -15.26 2.79 0.29
C GLU A 132 -15.30 3.99 -0.67
N ASP A 133 -16.05 5.03 -0.31
CA ASP A 133 -16.40 6.15 -1.19
C ASP A 133 -15.19 6.68 -2.04
N PRO A 134 -15.16 6.52 -3.39
CA PRO A 134 -16.17 5.92 -4.28
C PRO A 134 -15.79 4.57 -4.95
N PHE A 135 -14.58 4.05 -4.74
CA PHE A 135 -14.13 2.78 -5.31
C PHE A 135 -13.04 2.12 -4.47
N ARG A 136 -12.84 0.82 -4.70
CA ARG A 136 -11.82 0.05 -3.99
C ARG A 136 -10.85 -0.69 -4.90
N CYS A 137 -9.59 -0.59 -4.46
CA CYS A 137 -8.42 -1.40 -4.74
C CYS A 137 -8.53 -2.94 -4.55
N THR A 138 -8.44 -3.79 -5.58
CA THR A 138 -8.04 -5.20 -5.37
C THR A 138 -6.63 -5.46 -5.89
N CYS A 139 -5.68 -5.57 -4.96
CA CYS A 139 -4.27 -5.73 -5.29
C CYS A 139 -3.91 -7.17 -5.70
N GLN A 140 -3.02 -7.31 -6.67
CA GLN A 140 -2.30 -8.57 -6.92
C GLN A 140 -1.51 -9.02 -5.68
N MET A 141 -1.12 -10.30 -5.66
CA MET A 141 -0.57 -10.99 -4.47
C MET A 141 0.55 -10.25 -3.73
N ASN A 142 1.36 -9.43 -4.40
CA ASN A 142 2.55 -8.76 -3.83
C ASN A 142 2.39 -7.25 -3.57
N TYR A 143 1.22 -6.68 -3.80
CA TYR A 143 0.98 -5.23 -3.65
C TYR A 143 -0.07 -4.91 -2.58
N THR A 144 0.00 -3.69 -2.05
CA THR A 144 -0.87 -3.11 -1.01
C THR A 144 -0.93 -1.58 -1.17
N GLY A 145 -1.69 -0.91 -0.32
CA GLY A 145 -2.00 0.52 -0.40
C GLY A 145 -3.40 0.75 -0.96
N LEU A 146 -3.94 1.95 -0.74
CA LEU A 146 -5.26 2.36 -1.28
C LEU A 146 -5.32 2.18 -2.78
N SER A 147 -4.16 2.39 -3.40
CA SER A 147 -3.95 2.39 -4.81
C SER A 147 -3.04 1.25 -5.32
N CYS A 148 -2.85 0.18 -4.53
CA CYS A 148 -1.93 -0.91 -4.82
C CYS A 148 -0.57 -0.44 -5.36
N GLU A 149 -0.08 0.66 -4.80
CA GLU A 149 1.11 1.40 -5.20
C GLU A 149 2.34 0.97 -4.39
N LEU A 150 2.14 0.23 -3.30
CA LEU A 150 3.18 -0.23 -2.39
C LEU A 150 3.38 -1.74 -2.49
N PRO A 151 4.60 -2.27 -2.38
CA PRO A 151 4.82 -3.69 -2.22
C PRO A 151 4.43 -4.16 -0.81
N LYS A 152 3.92 -5.38 -0.68
CA LYS A 152 3.56 -6.01 0.62
C LYS A 152 4.75 -6.23 1.54
N ASN A 153 5.96 -6.25 1.00
CA ASN A 153 7.19 -6.33 1.76
C ASN A 153 7.96 -5.02 1.62
N VAL A 154 8.61 -4.59 2.69
CA VAL A 154 9.63 -3.54 2.65
C VAL A 154 10.95 -4.21 2.36
N LYS A 155 11.67 -3.71 1.35
CA LYS A 155 13.05 -4.12 1.08
C LYS A 155 14.00 -3.02 1.51
N VAL A 156 15.04 -3.38 2.26
CA VAL A 156 16.10 -2.46 2.66
C VAL A 156 17.45 -2.95 2.18
N ASP A 157 18.25 -2.04 1.67
CA ASP A 157 19.63 -2.30 1.25
C ASP A 157 20.53 -1.27 1.92
N VAL A 158 21.51 -1.73 2.69
CA VAL A 158 22.47 -0.90 3.42
C VAL A 158 23.87 -1.20 2.93
N LEU A 159 24.64 -0.14 2.66
CA LEU A 159 26.06 -0.21 2.33
C LEU A 159 26.80 0.81 3.20
N SER A 160 27.91 0.38 3.76
CA SER A 160 28.81 1.19 4.57
C SER A 160 30.20 1.13 3.96
N ALA A 161 30.86 2.27 3.85
CA ALA A 161 32.14 2.40 3.17
C ALA A 161 33.07 3.35 3.93
N GLY A 162 34.28 2.89 4.18
CA GLY A 162 35.39 3.75 4.51
C GLY A 162 35.94 4.43 3.27
N LEU A 163 36.60 5.58 3.43
CA LEU A 163 37.19 6.32 2.30
C LEU A 163 38.32 5.54 1.60
N ASP A 164 38.85 4.50 2.23
CA ASP A 164 39.94 3.68 1.69
C ASP A 164 39.46 2.35 1.09
N ASP A 165 38.15 2.16 0.92
CA ASP A 165 37.57 0.97 0.31
C ASP A 165 37.56 1.12 -1.23
N ASP A 166 37.90 0.06 -1.98
CA ASP A 166 38.04 0.11 -3.45
C ASP A 166 36.69 -0.14 -4.15
N VAL A 167 35.86 0.90 -4.26
CA VAL A 167 34.59 0.86 -5.01
C VAL A 167 34.33 2.19 -5.70
N GLY A 168 34.06 2.15 -7.01
CA GLY A 168 33.87 3.32 -7.89
C GLY A 168 32.72 4.30 -7.57
N SER A 169 32.15 4.25 -6.36
CA SER A 169 31.34 5.33 -5.77
C SER A 169 31.39 5.22 -4.22
N ASP A 170 32.36 5.89 -3.59
CA ASP A 170 32.77 5.88 -2.17
C ASP A 170 31.72 6.36 -1.13
N TYR A 171 30.46 6.00 -1.29
CA TYR A 171 29.37 6.58 -0.50
C TYR A 171 28.48 5.51 0.12
N CYS A 172 28.26 5.59 1.45
CA CYS A 172 27.28 4.81 2.20
C CYS A 172 25.92 4.78 1.48
N ASN A 173 25.17 3.68 1.48
CA ASN A 173 23.79 3.65 1.01
C ASN A 173 22.85 3.24 2.15
N LEU A 174 21.70 3.90 2.24
CA LEU A 174 20.58 3.54 3.11
C LEU A 174 19.33 3.56 2.22
N LYS A 175 19.00 2.43 1.59
CA LYS A 175 17.88 2.35 0.66
C LYS A 175 16.68 1.65 1.29
N VAL A 176 15.49 2.22 1.09
CA VAL A 176 14.20 1.60 1.41
C VAL A 176 13.35 1.60 0.14
N ASP A 177 12.94 0.41 -0.30
CA ASP A 177 12.24 0.17 -1.57
C ASP A 177 12.93 0.84 -2.77
N GLY A 178 14.27 0.80 -2.77
CA GLY A 178 15.11 1.40 -3.81
C GLY A 178 15.37 2.90 -3.67
N THR A 179 14.64 3.61 -2.80
CA THR A 179 14.83 5.05 -2.54
C THR A 179 16.00 5.27 -1.58
N GLU A 180 16.94 6.16 -1.93
CA GLU A 180 18.14 6.45 -1.13
C GLU A 180 17.88 7.49 -0.03
N TYR A 181 18.44 7.24 1.15
CA TYR A 181 18.33 8.12 2.32
C TYR A 181 19.68 8.45 2.98
N CYS A 182 20.80 7.82 2.59
CA CYS A 182 22.08 8.15 3.20
C CYS A 182 22.49 9.58 2.80
N LEU A 183 22.80 10.41 3.79
CA LEU A 183 23.23 11.81 3.57
C LEU A 183 24.67 11.92 3.06
N LYS A 184 25.41 10.80 3.03
CA LYS A 184 26.80 10.72 2.55
C LYS A 184 27.77 11.63 3.30
N MET A 185 27.47 11.93 4.56
CA MET A 185 28.31 12.75 5.42
C MET A 185 29.24 11.85 6.25
N ARG A 186 30.48 12.29 6.52
CA ARG A 186 31.41 11.53 7.37
C ARG A 186 30.77 11.15 8.70
N GLY A 187 31.03 9.92 9.16
CA GLY A 187 30.56 9.40 10.43
C GLY A 187 29.39 8.43 10.27
N HIS A 188 28.54 8.34 11.29
CA HIS A 188 27.34 7.50 11.26
C HIS A 188 26.20 8.24 10.56
N ASN A 189 25.63 7.64 9.52
CA ASN A 189 24.41 8.10 8.86
C ASN A 189 23.26 7.20 9.32
N ILE A 190 22.13 7.80 9.67
CA ILE A 190 20.97 7.09 10.22
C ILE A 190 19.70 7.52 9.50
N ALA A 191 18.90 6.54 9.08
CA ALA A 191 17.54 6.74 8.60
C ALA A 191 16.59 5.81 9.37
N ALA A 192 15.53 6.37 9.94
CA ALA A 192 14.54 5.65 10.74
C ALA A 192 13.15 5.72 10.09
N PHE A 193 12.42 4.62 10.13
CA PHE A 193 11.13 4.47 9.44
C PHE A 193 10.12 3.72 10.32
N TYR A 194 8.85 4.07 10.18
CA TYR A 194 7.78 3.17 10.58
C TYR A 194 7.86 1.89 9.74
N MET A 195 7.34 0.78 10.27
CA MET A 195 7.40 -0.52 9.60
C MET A 195 6.53 -0.60 8.33
N ASN A 196 5.70 0.42 8.08
CA ASN A 196 5.00 0.62 6.81
C ASN A 196 5.88 1.30 5.73
N GLY A 197 7.13 1.64 6.02
CA GLY A 197 8.08 2.31 5.13
C GLY A 197 8.07 3.85 5.18
N THR A 198 7.25 4.46 6.04
CA THR A 198 7.18 5.93 6.17
C THR A 198 8.38 6.46 6.96
N LEU A 199 9.09 7.47 6.43
CA LEU A 199 10.26 8.08 7.08
C LEU A 199 9.87 8.80 8.38
N ILE A 200 10.62 8.54 9.45
CA ILE A 200 10.52 9.23 10.76
C ILE A 200 11.63 10.28 10.89
N ALA A 201 12.87 9.87 10.64
CA ALA A 201 14.03 10.72 10.83
C ALA A 201 15.16 10.35 9.85
N ASN A 202 15.94 11.34 9.43
CA ASN A 202 17.13 11.16 8.61
C ASN A 202 18.21 12.14 9.07
N ALA A 203 19.38 11.62 9.49
CA ALA A 203 20.44 12.43 10.08
C ALA A 203 21.82 11.80 9.87
N ALA A 204 22.86 12.60 10.00
CA ALA A 204 24.25 12.14 10.02
C ALA A 204 25.01 12.79 11.17
N PHE A 205 25.93 12.03 11.75
CA PHE A 205 26.67 12.37 12.95
C PHE A 205 28.16 12.15 12.69
N ASP A 206 28.96 13.21 12.71
CA ASP A 206 30.40 13.14 12.52
C ASP A 206 31.11 12.62 13.77
N THR A 207 30.87 11.34 14.09
CA THR A 207 31.49 10.64 15.22
C THR A 207 32.99 10.36 15.02
N HIS A 208 33.60 10.95 14.00
CA HIS A 208 35.06 10.98 13.86
C HIS A 208 35.65 12.27 14.42
N ARG A 209 35.05 13.44 14.18
CA ARG A 209 35.62 14.71 14.68
C ARG A 209 34.85 15.33 15.84
N ASP A 210 33.53 15.25 15.82
CA ASP A 210 32.67 15.94 16.75
C ASP A 210 32.47 15.14 18.05
N GLU A 211 32.85 15.73 19.19
CA GLU A 211 32.73 15.12 20.51
C GLU A 211 31.28 15.01 21.00
N ALA A 212 30.39 15.87 20.51
CA ALA A 212 28.97 15.83 20.85
C ALA A 212 28.19 14.82 19.98
N ALA A 213 28.71 14.49 18.80
CA ALA A 213 28.03 13.64 17.81
C ALA A 213 27.55 12.29 18.36
N PRO A 214 28.32 11.51 19.15
CA PRO A 214 27.83 10.25 19.71
C PRO A 214 26.61 10.43 20.63
N ASN A 215 26.60 11.48 21.47
CA ASN A 215 25.47 11.73 22.37
C ASN A 215 24.24 12.25 21.62
N ASN A 216 24.44 13.11 20.62
CA ASN A 216 23.36 13.56 19.73
C ASN A 216 22.75 12.38 18.95
N MET A 217 23.59 11.43 18.51
CA MET A 217 23.15 10.21 17.87
C MET A 217 22.30 9.34 18.81
N SER A 218 22.72 9.17 20.07
CA SER A 218 21.89 8.45 21.05
C SER A 218 20.56 9.15 21.30
N TYR A 219 20.52 10.49 21.41
CA TYR A 219 19.27 11.21 21.62
C TYR A 219 18.27 10.99 20.47
N LEU A 220 18.75 11.00 19.22
CA LEU A 220 17.92 10.64 18.08
C LEU A 220 17.37 9.23 18.23
N ILE A 221 18.25 8.22 18.39
CA ILE A 221 17.83 6.81 18.50
C ILE A 221 16.87 6.60 19.66
N ASP A 222 17.15 7.15 20.83
CA ASP A 222 16.38 6.97 22.06
C ASP A 222 15.02 7.67 22.00
N SER A 223 14.88 8.74 21.20
CA SER A 223 13.60 9.44 20.98
C SER A 223 12.64 8.72 20.02
N LEU A 224 13.14 7.77 19.20
CA LEU A 224 12.30 7.07 18.22
C LEU A 224 11.19 6.25 18.92
N PRO A 225 10.01 6.12 18.31
CA PRO A 225 8.97 5.23 18.85
C PRO A 225 9.41 3.75 18.79
N SER A 226 8.84 2.91 19.64
CA SER A 226 8.94 1.45 19.48
C SER A 226 8.26 1.00 18.18
N ASN A 227 8.61 -0.18 17.67
CA ASN A 227 8.20 -0.70 16.37
C ASN A 227 8.71 0.15 15.20
N THR A 228 10.02 0.45 15.23
CA THR A 228 10.70 1.30 14.24
C THR A 228 11.87 0.55 13.61
N LEU A 229 11.95 0.61 12.29
CA LEU A 229 13.14 0.25 11.51
C LEU A 229 14.19 1.36 11.65
N VAL A 230 15.44 1.01 11.93
CA VAL A 230 16.56 1.96 11.97
C VAL A 230 17.72 1.44 11.13
N LEU A 231 18.06 2.14 10.07
CA LEU A 231 19.22 1.84 9.23
C LEU A 231 20.39 2.72 9.63
N VAL A 232 21.57 2.12 9.78
CA VAL A 232 22.81 2.82 10.12
C VAL A 232 23.91 2.38 9.17
N ALA A 233 24.65 3.35 8.62
CA ALA A 233 25.85 3.09 7.83
C ALA A 233 26.94 4.12 8.16
N VAL A 234 28.19 3.69 8.05
CA VAL A 234 29.35 4.56 8.19
C VAL A 234 29.80 5.05 6.83
N GLN A 235 30.20 6.31 6.80
CA GLN A 235 30.84 6.98 5.67
C GLN A 235 32.18 7.55 6.11
N ASP A 236 33.22 7.35 5.29
CA ASP A 236 34.61 7.76 5.54
C ASP A 236 35.16 7.16 6.85
N SER A 237 34.84 7.74 8.01
CA SER A 237 35.24 7.18 9.30
C SER A 237 34.28 7.58 10.41
N ALA A 238 34.12 6.69 11.38
CA ALA A 238 33.31 6.89 12.58
C ALA A 238 33.99 6.37 13.87
N PHE A 239 35.28 6.04 13.82
CA PHE A 239 36.01 5.30 14.86
C PHE A 239 36.32 6.10 16.14
N VAL A 240 36.61 7.40 15.99
CA VAL A 240 37.36 8.16 16.99
C VAL A 240 36.51 8.55 18.21
N ARG A 241 35.29 9.07 18.01
CA ARG A 241 34.44 9.58 19.09
C ARG A 241 33.34 8.57 19.37
N LYS A 242 33.29 8.06 20.61
CA LYS A 242 32.26 7.12 21.09
C LYS A 242 31.77 7.57 22.46
N SER A 243 30.51 7.27 22.79
CA SER A 243 29.97 7.47 24.13
C SER A 243 29.28 6.20 24.62
N PRO A 244 29.22 5.96 25.95
CA PRO A 244 28.46 4.84 26.50
C PRO A 244 26.99 4.86 26.08
N ALA A 245 26.36 6.03 26.02
CA ALA A 245 24.98 6.19 25.58
C ALA A 245 24.79 5.71 24.13
N ALA A 246 25.64 6.17 23.20
CA ALA A 246 25.59 5.74 21.79
C ALA A 246 25.71 4.22 21.63
N ILE A 247 26.64 3.59 22.37
CA ILE A 247 26.82 2.13 22.34
C ILE A 247 25.56 1.42 22.85
N GLN A 248 24.97 1.88 23.95
CA GLN A 248 23.74 1.30 24.48
C GLN A 248 22.55 1.48 23.54
N SER A 249 22.40 2.65 22.92
CA SER A 249 21.35 2.89 21.91
C SER A 249 21.49 1.94 20.71
N LEU A 250 22.71 1.69 20.22
CA LEU A 250 22.94 0.73 19.14
C LEU A 250 22.63 -0.71 19.58
N ILE A 251 23.00 -1.12 20.80
CA ILE A 251 22.64 -2.44 21.36
C ILE A 251 21.11 -2.59 21.46
N ALA A 252 20.41 -1.52 21.86
CA ALA A 252 18.95 -1.51 21.94
C ALA A 252 18.28 -1.69 20.57
N LEU A 253 18.95 -1.32 19.47
CA LEU A 253 18.53 -1.60 18.09
C LEU A 253 18.88 -3.01 17.61
N GLY A 254 19.65 -3.77 18.40
CA GLY A 254 20.08 -5.11 18.10
C GLY A 254 21.51 -5.26 17.61
N ALA A 255 22.34 -4.23 17.74
CA ALA A 255 23.77 -4.36 17.50
C ALA A 255 24.40 -5.38 18.45
N VAL A 256 25.38 -6.12 17.95
CA VAL A 256 26.18 -7.09 18.70
C VAL A 256 27.66 -6.75 18.57
N PRO A 257 28.54 -7.21 19.48
CA PRO A 257 29.97 -6.99 19.34
C PRO A 257 30.50 -7.47 17.96
N PRO A 258 31.26 -6.64 17.24
CA PRO A 258 31.64 -5.26 17.56
C PRO A 258 30.51 -4.25 17.29
N VAL A 259 30.06 -3.54 18.33
CA VAL A 259 28.94 -2.56 18.27
C VAL A 259 29.35 -1.24 17.59
N TRP A 260 30.64 -1.03 17.38
CA TRP A 260 31.22 0.19 16.82
C TRP A 260 32.28 -0.19 15.78
N PRO A 261 32.55 0.66 14.77
CA PRO A 261 33.67 0.45 13.83
C PRO A 261 34.98 0.13 14.56
N ASN A 262 35.68 -0.91 14.10
CA ASN A 262 36.89 -1.41 14.76
C ASN A 262 38.20 -0.84 14.17
N GLY A 263 38.17 0.42 13.73
CA GLY A 263 39.38 1.07 13.23
C GLY A 263 39.12 2.31 12.40
N HIS A 264 40.17 3.11 12.21
CA HIS A 264 40.14 4.25 11.30
C HIS A 264 39.72 3.79 9.90
N ARG A 265 38.70 4.45 9.34
CA ARG A 265 38.07 4.10 8.05
C ARG A 265 37.63 2.63 7.89
N ALA A 266 37.32 1.95 8.99
CA ALA A 266 36.57 0.70 8.93
C ALA A 266 35.10 0.98 8.54
N SER A 267 34.51 0.10 7.75
CA SER A 267 33.08 0.12 7.46
C SER A 267 32.31 -0.64 8.53
N TRP A 268 31.10 -0.17 8.83
CA TRP A 268 30.18 -0.80 9.77
C TRP A 268 28.74 -0.40 9.43
N PHE A 269 27.82 -1.36 9.48
CA PHE A 269 26.40 -1.09 9.26
C PHE A 269 25.51 -1.87 10.22
N LEU A 270 24.30 -1.34 10.43
CA LEU A 270 23.23 -2.00 11.16
C LEU A 270 21.90 -1.78 10.44
N ILE A 271 21.20 -2.89 10.16
CA ILE A 271 19.76 -2.92 9.90
C ILE A 271 19.13 -3.30 11.25
N GLY A 272 18.76 -2.27 12.00
CA GLY A 272 18.32 -2.37 13.39
C GLY A 272 16.81 -2.23 13.53
N TYR A 273 16.31 -2.64 14.70
CA TYR A 273 14.91 -2.53 15.07
C TYR A 273 14.78 -2.01 16.50
N LYS A 274 13.99 -0.95 16.68
CA LYS A 274 13.65 -0.44 18.00
C LYS A 274 12.38 -1.09 18.52
N GLY A 275 12.52 -1.90 19.58
CA GLY A 275 11.42 -2.56 20.27
C GLY A 275 11.68 -4.04 20.48
N GLU A 276 10.74 -4.70 21.16
CA GLU A 276 10.79 -6.14 21.44
C GLU A 276 9.43 -6.81 21.09
N PRO A 277 9.41 -8.09 20.69
CA PRO A 277 10.58 -8.96 20.48
C PRO A 277 11.38 -8.56 19.23
N ARG A 278 12.71 -8.75 19.29
CA ARG A 278 13.61 -8.46 18.17
C ARG A 278 13.34 -9.36 16.95
N PRO A 279 13.08 -8.78 15.76
CA PRO A 279 12.87 -9.55 14.54
C PRO A 279 14.13 -10.27 14.05
N SER A 280 13.95 -11.41 13.39
CA SER A 280 15.04 -12.22 12.84
C SER A 280 15.78 -11.58 11.68
N TRP A 281 15.22 -10.55 11.05
CA TRP A 281 15.83 -9.84 9.94
C TRP A 281 16.83 -8.74 10.39
N VAL A 282 16.93 -8.45 11.69
CA VAL A 282 17.95 -7.54 12.23
C VAL A 282 19.33 -8.09 11.88
N LYS A 283 20.16 -7.23 11.29
CA LYS A 283 21.44 -7.65 10.71
C LYS A 283 22.49 -6.57 10.89
N GLN A 284 23.71 -6.99 11.17
CA GLN A 284 24.88 -6.13 11.27
C GLN A 284 26.02 -6.71 10.42
N GLY A 285 26.91 -5.85 9.95
CA GLY A 285 28.18 -6.27 9.36
C GLY A 285 29.21 -5.15 9.45
N PHE A 286 30.46 -5.52 9.24
CA PHE A 286 31.59 -4.60 9.30
C PHE A 286 32.75 -5.17 8.49
N ALA A 287 33.68 -4.30 8.11
CA ALA A 287 34.96 -4.70 7.56
C ALA A 287 36.03 -3.72 8.00
N ASP A 288 37.24 -4.22 8.23
CA ASP A 288 38.38 -3.38 8.53
C ASP A 288 38.74 -2.49 7.33
N ARG A 289 39.55 -1.47 7.58
CA ARG A 289 40.06 -0.56 6.54
C ARG A 289 40.67 -1.35 5.37
N TYR A 290 40.37 -0.94 4.13
CA TYR A 290 40.77 -1.61 2.88
C TYR A 290 40.11 -2.97 2.62
N GLN A 291 39.24 -3.44 3.52
CA GLN A 291 38.49 -4.69 3.36
C GLN A 291 37.00 -4.45 3.19
N GLY A 292 36.54 -3.20 3.26
CA GLY A 292 35.19 -2.83 2.92
C GLY A 292 34.98 -2.71 1.40
N PRO A 293 33.77 -2.31 0.98
CA PRO A 293 32.64 -1.91 1.81
C PRO A 293 31.96 -3.12 2.50
N SER A 294 31.21 -2.86 3.57
CA SER A 294 30.30 -3.85 4.17
C SER A 294 28.86 -3.54 3.79
N ASN A 295 28.05 -4.57 3.52
CA ASN A 295 26.67 -4.40 3.09
C ASN A 295 25.72 -5.44 3.66
N GLY A 296 24.44 -5.13 3.62
CA GLY A 296 23.39 -6.06 4.01
C GLY A 296 22.05 -5.70 3.38
N THR A 297 21.26 -6.73 3.12
CA THR A 297 19.87 -6.62 2.68
C THR A 297 18.97 -7.33 3.68
N ALA A 298 17.78 -6.76 3.89
CA ALA A 298 16.68 -7.40 4.59
C ALA A 298 15.36 -7.15 3.86
N VAL A 299 14.45 -8.11 3.96
CA VAL A 299 13.09 -8.04 3.42
C VAL A 299 12.15 -8.50 4.52
N PHE A 300 11.12 -7.73 4.79
CA PHE A 300 10.14 -8.05 5.82
C PHE A 300 8.74 -7.54 5.46
N PRO A 301 7.67 -8.13 6.03
CA PRO A 301 6.31 -7.68 5.77
C PRO A 301 6.11 -6.21 6.10
N ARG A 302 5.39 -5.49 5.24
CA ARG A 302 4.99 -4.11 5.47
C ARG A 302 3.88 -4.06 6.52
N GLU A 303 3.99 -3.13 7.47
CA GLU A 303 2.90 -2.83 8.41
C GLU A 303 1.78 -2.07 7.70
N GLY A 304 0.53 -2.40 8.01
CA GLY A 304 -0.64 -1.77 7.39
C GLY A 304 -0.92 -2.35 6.00
N CYS A 305 -1.46 -3.57 5.98
CA CYS A 305 -2.10 -4.08 4.79
C CYS A 305 -3.57 -3.65 4.81
N LEU A 306 -4.08 -3.14 3.69
CA LEU A 306 -5.52 -2.91 3.51
C LEU A 306 -6.12 -4.04 2.66
N PRO A 307 -6.11 -5.32 3.07
CA PRO A 307 -6.95 -6.30 2.43
C PRO A 307 -8.35 -6.02 2.98
N HIS A 308 -9.13 -5.28 2.22
CA HIS A 308 -10.55 -5.02 2.52
C HIS A 308 -10.91 -3.90 3.46
N GLY A 309 -10.08 -2.84 3.56
CA GLY A 309 -10.41 -1.68 4.39
C GLY A 309 -10.64 -2.07 5.86
N ASN A 310 -10.20 -3.26 6.22
CA ASN A 310 -10.33 -3.84 7.53
C ASN A 310 -9.13 -3.40 8.36
N GLN A 311 -9.35 -2.51 9.33
CA GLN A 311 -8.32 -2.02 10.25
C GLN A 311 -7.80 -3.10 11.23
N ILE A 312 -8.22 -4.36 11.08
CA ILE A 312 -7.85 -5.47 11.98
C ILE A 312 -6.48 -6.08 11.62
N GLU A 313 -6.05 -6.06 10.35
CA GLU A 313 -4.77 -6.65 9.96
C GLU A 313 -3.61 -5.65 10.10
N LYS A 314 -2.82 -5.82 11.16
CA LYS A 314 -1.66 -4.96 11.43
C LYS A 314 -0.53 -5.15 10.42
N TRP A 315 -0.40 -6.32 9.81
CA TRP A 315 0.70 -6.66 8.90
C TRP A 315 0.19 -7.28 7.61
N CYS A 316 0.92 -7.07 6.51
CA CYS A 316 0.75 -7.83 5.28
C CYS A 316 1.15 -9.29 5.50
N SER A 317 0.28 -10.06 6.13
CA SER A 317 0.45 -11.51 6.22
C SER A 317 0.48 -12.07 4.79
N SER A 318 1.46 -12.94 4.52
CA SER A 318 1.43 -13.76 3.30
C SER A 318 0.18 -14.66 3.35
N PRO A 319 -0.50 -14.91 2.22
CA PRO A 319 -1.46 -15.99 2.14
C PRO A 319 -0.83 -17.34 2.47
#